data_AF-A0A158FP88-F1
#
_entry.id   AF-A0A158FP88-F1
#
_cell.length_a   1.000
_cell.length_b   1.000
_cell.length_c   1.000
_cell.angle_alpha   90.00
_cell.angle_beta   90.00
_cell.angle_gamma   90.00
#
_symmetry.space_group_name_H-M   'P 1'
#
loop_
_entity.id
_entity.type
_entity.pdbx_description
1 polymer ?
#
loop_
_entity_poly.entity_id
_entity_poly.type
_entity_poly.pdbx_seq_one_letter_code
_entity_poly.pdbx_strand_id
1 'polypeptide(L)'
;MGKNGAVLLGEVAERASHIEIACSRCDRKGRYRVAKLVARLGEDFPMTDLGAELADCPRRSMAAHHERCDVYFPTLVQIMADEEHRSASTSDDC
;
A
#
# COMPACT_ATOMS: atom_id res chain seq x y z
N MET A 1 13.37 6.38 3.62
CA MET A 1 13.23 5.23 4.53
C MET A 1 12.68 5.73 5.85
N GLY A 2 11.44 5.34 6.16
CA GLY A 2 10.80 5.62 7.44
C GLY A 2 11.64 5.22 8.66
N LYS A 3 11.40 5.93 9.76
CA LYS A 3 12.18 5.94 11.02
C LYS A 3 12.43 4.58 11.71
N ASN A 4 11.72 3.52 11.30
CA ASN A 4 11.82 2.17 11.86
C ASN A 4 12.07 1.07 10.81
N GLY A 5 12.47 1.41 9.58
CA GLY A 5 12.69 0.44 8.49
C GLY A 5 11.42 -0.13 7.83
N ALA A 6 10.24 0.25 8.33
CA ALA A 6 8.95 0.03 7.65
C ALA A 6 8.59 1.24 6.78
N VAL A 7 7.88 1.00 5.68
CA VAL A 7 7.24 2.06 4.88
C VAL A 7 6.02 2.58 5.64
N LEU A 8 5.96 3.89 5.85
CA LEU A 8 4.85 4.56 6.52
C LEU A 8 3.77 4.99 5.50
N LEU A 9 2.53 5.11 5.98
CA LEU A 9 1.39 5.50 5.15
C LEU A 9 1.53 6.93 4.60
N GLY A 10 2.23 7.81 5.31
CA GLY A 10 2.64 9.14 4.86
C GLY A 10 3.58 9.09 3.64
N GLU A 11 4.64 8.27 3.69
CA GLU A 11 5.57 8.08 2.56
C GLU A 11 4.83 7.62 1.28
N VAL A 12 3.77 6.81 1.44
CA VAL A 12 2.91 6.41 0.32
C VAL A 12 2.01 7.56 -0.16
N ALA A 13 1.49 8.39 0.75
CA ALA A 13 0.59 9.51 0.42
C ALA A 13 1.28 10.64 -0.35
N GLU A 14 2.55 10.91 -0.07
CA GLU A 14 3.38 11.86 -0.83
C GLU A 14 3.60 11.43 -2.28
N ARG A 15 3.58 10.11 -2.52
CA ARG A 15 3.98 9.49 -3.79
C ARG A 15 2.80 9.04 -4.64
N ALA A 16 1.67 8.66 -4.03
CA ALA A 16 0.49 8.19 -4.74
C ALA A 16 -0.84 8.64 -4.09
N SER A 17 -1.79 9.08 -4.91
CA SER A 17 -3.15 9.44 -4.46
C SER A 17 -4.01 8.23 -4.07
N HIS A 18 -3.70 7.05 -4.63
CA HIS A 18 -4.42 5.81 -4.39
C HIS A 18 -3.44 4.64 -4.22
N ILE A 19 -3.80 3.69 -3.36
CA ILE A 19 -3.10 2.41 -3.23
C ILE A 19 -4.07 1.27 -3.53
N GLU A 20 -3.55 0.22 -4.17
CA GLU A 20 -4.27 -1.02 -4.41
C GLU A 20 -3.91 -2.07 -3.37
N ILE A 21 -4.90 -2.86 -2.96
CA ILE A 21 -4.74 -4.05 -2.13
C ILE A 21 -5.31 -5.23 -2.90
N ALA A 22 -4.68 -6.40 -2.77
CA ALA A 22 -5.14 -7.65 -3.35
C ALA A 22 -5.00 -8.79 -2.35
N CYS A 23 -5.91 -9.75 -2.44
CA CYS A 23 -5.89 -10.98 -1.67
C CYS A 23 -5.03 -12.06 -2.36
N SER A 24 -4.19 -12.79 -1.62
CA SER A 24 -3.26 -13.78 -2.21
C SER A 24 -3.94 -15.03 -2.79
N ARG A 25 -5.14 -15.40 -2.29
CA ARG A 25 -5.88 -16.62 -2.69
C ARG A 25 -7.31 -16.37 -3.18
N CYS A 26 -7.80 -15.14 -3.15
CA CYS A 26 -9.15 -14.81 -3.61
C CYS A 26 -9.15 -13.56 -4.46
N ASP A 27 -10.08 -13.49 -5.41
CA ASP A 27 -10.11 -12.44 -6.44
C ASP A 27 -10.50 -11.05 -5.93
N ARG A 28 -10.63 -10.88 -4.60
CA ARG A 28 -10.91 -9.58 -4.01
C ARG A 28 -9.70 -8.68 -4.08
N LYS A 29 -9.95 -7.52 -4.68
CA LYS A 29 -9.04 -6.40 -4.83
C LYS A 29 -9.78 -5.16 -4.39
N GLY A 30 -9.07 -4.19 -3.84
CA GLY A 30 -9.63 -2.93 -3.41
C GLY A 30 -8.68 -1.80 -3.75
N ARG A 31 -9.22 -0.61 -4.01
CA ARG A 31 -8.43 0.60 -4.27
C ARG A 31 -8.88 1.71 -3.35
N TYR A 32 -7.95 2.24 -2.56
CA TYR A 32 -8.22 3.18 -1.48
C TYR A 32 -7.51 4.49 -1.75
N ARG A 33 -8.16 5.62 -1.42
CA ARG A 33 -7.52 6.94 -1.44
C ARG A 33 -6.58 7.05 -0.25
N VAL A 34 -5.29 7.24 -0.47
CA VAL A 34 -4.28 7.21 0.61
C VAL A 34 -4.56 8.33 1.62
N ALA A 35 -4.94 9.53 1.15
CA ALA A 35 -5.35 10.64 2.01
C ALA A 35 -6.51 10.29 2.98
N LYS A 36 -7.46 9.41 2.59
CA LYS A 36 -8.53 8.94 3.49
C LYS A 36 -8.01 7.93 4.52
N LEU A 37 -6.98 7.16 4.18
CA LEU A 37 -6.34 6.23 5.11
C LEU A 37 -5.48 6.99 6.12
N VAL A 38 -4.67 7.96 5.67
CA VAL A 38 -3.89 8.86 6.54
C VAL A 38 -4.80 9.60 7.53
N ALA A 39 -5.91 10.17 7.05
CA ALA A 39 -6.88 10.86 7.92
C ALA A 39 -7.58 9.94 8.95
N ARG A 40 -7.57 8.62 8.75
CA ARG A 40 -8.18 7.63 9.66
C ARG A 40 -7.16 6.98 10.62
N LEU A 41 -5.95 6.72 10.15
CA LEU A 41 -4.95 5.88 10.82
C LEU A 41 -3.69 6.64 11.24
N GLY A 42 -3.47 7.85 10.72
CA GLY A 42 -2.25 8.64 10.87
C GLY A 42 -1.26 8.42 9.72
N GLU A 43 -0.39 9.42 9.51
CA GLU A 43 0.71 9.35 8.54
C GLU A 43 1.81 8.35 8.96
N ASP A 44 2.03 8.23 10.28
CA ASP A 44 2.97 7.32 10.92
C ASP A 44 2.52 5.85 10.95
N PHE A 45 1.35 5.54 10.40
CA PHE A 45 0.82 4.18 10.41
C PHE A 45 1.64 3.27 9.49
N PRO A 46 2.15 2.11 9.96
CA PRO A 46 3.00 1.25 9.15
C PRO A 46 2.21 0.46 8.11
N MET A 47 2.74 0.39 6.88
CA MET A 47 2.12 -0.35 5.77
C MET A 47 1.97 -1.86 6.03
N THR A 48 2.79 -2.44 6.92
CA THR A 48 2.70 -3.84 7.34
C THR A 48 1.36 -4.18 7.99
N ASP A 49 0.84 -3.25 8.78
CA ASP A 49 -0.31 -3.47 9.65
C ASP A 49 -1.62 -3.08 8.93
N LEU A 50 -1.50 -2.24 7.90
CA LEU A 50 -2.62 -1.78 7.06
C LEU A 50 -3.35 -2.95 6.38
N GLY A 51 -2.61 -4.01 6.06
CA GLY A 51 -3.17 -5.24 5.52
C GLY A 51 -4.05 -6.01 6.50
N ALA A 52 -3.98 -5.74 7.81
CA ALA A 52 -4.92 -6.26 8.80
C ALA A 52 -6.15 -5.34 8.94
N GLU A 53 -5.94 -4.03 9.03
CA GLU A 53 -7.00 -3.01 9.19
C GLU A 53 -8.00 -2.93 8.02
N LEU A 54 -7.54 -3.17 6.78
CA LEU A 54 -8.40 -3.07 5.59
C LEU A 54 -9.02 -4.40 5.15
N ALA A 55 -8.56 -5.52 5.70
CA ALA A 55 -8.87 -6.85 5.16
C ALA A 55 -10.06 -7.51 5.84
N ASP A 56 -11.26 -7.09 5.47
CA ASP A 56 -12.52 -7.80 5.77
C ASP A 56 -12.60 -9.14 5.00
N CYS A 57 -11.71 -10.07 5.32
CA CYS A 57 -11.49 -11.29 4.55
C CYS A 57 -11.93 -12.53 5.35
N PRO A 58 -13.07 -13.18 4.99
CA PRO A 58 -13.48 -14.41 5.66
C PRO A 58 -12.44 -15.55 5.57
N ARG A 59 -11.58 -15.52 4.54
CA ARG A 59 -10.49 -16.48 4.41
C ARG A 59 -9.24 -16.14 5.24
N ARG A 60 -9.14 -14.98 5.93
CA ARG A 60 -8.00 -14.69 6.82
C ARG A 60 -8.02 -15.54 8.09
N SER A 61 -9.21 -15.83 8.62
CA SER A 61 -9.41 -16.55 9.89
C SER A 61 -9.54 -18.08 9.75
N MET A 62 -9.34 -18.64 8.54
CA MET A 62 -9.40 -20.09 8.33
C MET A 62 -8.34 -20.83 9.15
N ALA A 63 -8.72 -21.90 9.85
CA ALA A 63 -7.81 -22.64 10.70
C ALA A 63 -6.60 -23.21 9.92
N ALA A 64 -6.85 -23.76 8.73
CA ALA A 64 -5.82 -24.30 7.85
C ALA A 64 -4.95 -23.19 7.22
N HIS A 65 -3.66 -23.15 7.59
CA HIS A 65 -2.70 -22.17 7.10
C HIS A 65 -2.58 -22.14 5.56
N HIS A 66 -2.77 -23.27 4.88
CA HIS A 66 -2.72 -23.37 3.42
C HIS A 66 -4.00 -22.89 2.72
N GLU A 67 -5.06 -22.57 3.47
CA GLU A 67 -6.30 -21.98 2.95
C GLU A 67 -6.40 -20.49 3.31
N ARG A 68 -5.62 -20.04 4.31
CA ARG A 68 -5.56 -18.64 4.74
C ARG A 68 -5.18 -17.72 3.58
N CYS A 69 -5.95 -16.65 3.45
CA CYS A 69 -5.71 -15.63 2.45
C CYS A 69 -5.04 -14.41 3.09
N ASP A 70 -3.87 -14.04 2.57
CA ASP A 70 -3.14 -12.86 2.98
C ASP A 70 -3.55 -11.65 2.12
N VAL A 71 -3.10 -10.46 2.52
CA VAL A 71 -3.28 -9.23 1.75
C VAL A 71 -1.92 -8.64 1.41
N TYR A 72 -1.75 -8.26 0.15
CA TYR A 72 -0.56 -7.64 -0.39
C TYR A 72 -0.91 -6.40 -1.21
N PHE A 73 0.09 -5.56 -1.48
CA PHE A 73 -0.07 -4.28 -2.15
C PHE A 73 0.60 -4.34 -3.54
N PRO A 74 -0.12 -4.72 -4.62
CA PRO A 74 0.50 -5.01 -5.93
C PRO A 74 1.29 -3.84 -6.51
N THR A 75 0.84 -2.60 -6.30
CA THR A 75 1.48 -1.40 -6.85
C THR A 75 2.49 -0.74 -5.90
N LEU A 76 2.66 -1.23 -4.67
CA LEU A 76 3.48 -0.53 -3.65
C LEU A 76 4.95 -0.45 -4.04
N VAL A 77 5.51 -1.51 -4.66
CA VAL A 77 6.90 -1.50 -5.13
C VAL A 77 7.12 -0.44 -6.21
N GLN A 78 6.16 -0.24 -7.12
CA GLN A 78 6.22 0.79 -8.16
C GLN A 78 6.18 2.19 -7.53
N ILE A 79 5.16 2.44 -6.70
CA ILE A 79 4.99 3.70 -5.96
C ILE A 79 6.28 4.08 -5.20
N MET A 80 6.93 3.10 -4.55
CA MET A 80 8.17 3.28 -3.79
C MET A 80 9.47 3.27 -4.64
N ALA A 81 9.40 2.93 -5.92
CA ALA A 81 10.51 3.05 -6.89
C ALA A 81 10.46 4.35 -7.72
N ASP A 82 9.28 4.98 -7.86
CA ASP A 82 9.03 6.18 -8.70
C ASP A 82 9.72 7.50 -8.27
N GLU A 83 10.91 7.46 -7.64
CA GLU A 83 11.73 8.68 -7.45
C GLU A 83 12.59 9.00 -8.69
N GLU A 84 12.98 7.99 -9.47
CA GLU A 84 13.89 8.14 -10.60
C GLU A 84 13.29 8.93 -11.78
N HIS A 85 11.96 8.86 -11.99
CA HIS A 85 11.31 9.36 -13.21
C HIS A 85 10.70 10.77 -13.12
N ARG A 86 10.61 11.39 -11.94
CA ARG A 86 10.05 12.75 -11.82
C ARG A 86 11.04 13.86 -12.17
N SER A 87 12.33 13.55 -12.13
CA SER A 87 13.44 14.48 -12.40
C SER A 87 13.82 14.58 -13.88
N ALA A 88 13.25 13.73 -14.75
CA ALA A 88 13.57 13.67 -16.18
C ALA A 88 12.66 14.53 -17.07
N SER A 89 11.70 15.27 -16.50
CA SER A 89 10.67 16.00 -17.26
C SER A 89 10.80 17.53 -17.25
N THR A 90 11.95 18.08 -16.84
CA THR A 90 12.20 19.52 -16.76
C THR A 90 13.33 20.02 -17.67
N SER A 91 13.64 19.29 -18.75
CA SER A 91 14.76 19.61 -19.65
C SER A 91 14.55 19.15 -21.11
N ASP A 92 13.66 19.82 -21.85
CA ASP A 92 13.54 19.86 -23.34
C ASP A 92 12.21 20.61 -23.68
N ASP A 93 12.02 21.42 -24.72
CA ASP A 93 12.84 22.39 -25.48
C ASP A 93 11.83 23.24 -26.30
N CYS A 94 11.93 24.56 -26.48
CA CYS A 94 12.91 25.56 -26.05
C CYS A 94 12.17 26.79 -25.45
#